data_AF-A0A8J8DYU6-F1
#
_entry.id   AF-A0A8J8DYU6-F1
#
_cell.length_a   1.000
_cell.length_b   1.000
_cell.length_c   1.000
_cell.angle_alpha   90.00
_cell.angle_beta   90.00
_cell.angle_gamma   90.00
#
_symmetry.space_group_name_H-M   'P 1'
#
loop_
_entity.id
_entity.type
_entity.pdbx_description
1 polymer ?
#
loop_
_entity_poly.entity_id
_entity_poly.type
_entity_poly.pdbx_seq_one_letter_code
_entity_poly.pdbx_strand_id
1 'polypeptide(L)'
;MRMDLVVLGHVSIDHLRFPGKEEILLPGGAAAAVATSAALAGAKVGLVTKVGEDFPKEWLEKLSLILDVRGVQVLPGRTIHIYMIYHEDGSVDAPVDMGVAQAMGETPIPEEYLKAKLFHIAPIPPEEQLKAIKRLEGKRISIDFNPTYMEDYKRKTKLMKEIVSRVEVIFPNEREALTITKAETAEEAAKILHDWGAKLVVITRSERGVLIYDGTFKEFPALPISPEEIVDPTGAGDAFAGGFLAGYSKGAPLEECVRTGLERAREILKKMGSWSIEV
;
A
#
# COMPACT_ATOMS: atom_id res chain seq x y z
N MET A 1 22.22 8.65 6.27
CA MET A 1 21.17 9.70 6.41
C MET A 1 19.88 9.02 6.85
N ARG A 2 19.17 9.55 7.85
CA ARG A 2 17.97 8.90 8.42
C ARG A 2 16.80 8.97 7.43
N MET A 3 16.12 7.83 7.20
CA MET A 3 14.90 7.78 6.38
C MET A 3 13.71 8.37 7.13
N ASP A 4 12.85 9.09 6.41
CA ASP A 4 11.55 9.52 6.94
C ASP A 4 10.60 8.31 6.97
N LEU A 5 10.57 7.55 5.88
CA LEU A 5 9.71 6.37 5.72
C LEU A 5 10.51 5.18 5.20
N VAL A 6 10.27 4.00 5.76
CA VAL A 6 10.70 2.73 5.15
C VAL A 6 9.45 1.95 4.78
N VAL A 7 9.34 1.56 3.51
CA VAL A 7 8.22 0.77 3.00
C VAL A 7 8.65 -0.67 2.80
N LEU A 8 7.88 -1.59 3.35
CA LEU A 8 8.13 -3.03 3.30
C LEU A 8 6.93 -3.71 2.62
N GLY A 9 7.19 -4.61 1.66
CA GLY A 9 6.13 -5.38 1.03
C GLY A 9 6.48 -5.82 -0.38
N HIS A 10 5.46 -6.17 -1.15
CA HIS A 10 5.61 -6.76 -2.46
C HIS A 10 5.74 -5.72 -3.58
N VAL A 11 6.63 -6.02 -4.52
CA VAL A 11 6.69 -5.43 -5.86
C VAL A 11 6.34 -6.53 -6.86
N SER A 12 5.56 -6.20 -7.88
CA SER A 12 5.08 -7.15 -8.88
C SER A 12 5.31 -6.67 -10.32
N ILE A 13 5.20 -7.62 -11.24
CA ILE A 13 5.01 -7.38 -12.66
C ILE A 13 3.53 -7.67 -12.93
N ASP A 14 2.78 -6.63 -13.29
CA ASP A 14 1.35 -6.73 -13.53
C ASP A 14 1.11 -6.95 -15.03
N HIS A 15 0.33 -7.97 -15.35
CA HIS A 15 -0.01 -8.39 -16.71
C HIS A 15 -1.44 -7.98 -17.00
N LEU A 16 -1.65 -7.06 -17.94
CA LEU A 16 -2.99 -6.70 -18.40
C LEU A 16 -3.26 -7.39 -19.74
N ARG A 17 -4.28 -8.25 -19.77
CA ARG A 17 -4.75 -8.92 -20.98
C ARG A 17 -6.18 -8.53 -21.28
N PHE A 18 -6.37 -7.91 -22.44
CA PHE A 18 -7.70 -7.62 -22.99
C PHE A 18 -8.02 -8.55 -24.16
N PRO A 19 -9.29 -8.87 -24.43
CA PRO A 19 -9.67 -9.70 -25.56
C PRO A 19 -9.16 -9.12 -26.88
N GLY A 20 -8.42 -9.92 -27.64
CA GLY A 20 -7.89 -9.54 -28.95
C GLY A 20 -6.79 -8.46 -28.95
N LYS A 21 -6.24 -8.09 -27.79
CA LYS A 21 -5.11 -7.15 -27.67
C LYS A 21 -3.84 -7.84 -27.20
N GLU A 22 -2.70 -7.21 -27.49
CA GLU A 22 -1.42 -7.63 -26.92
C GLU A 22 -1.41 -7.42 -25.39
N GLU A 23 -0.67 -8.27 -24.70
CA GLU A 23 -0.46 -8.18 -23.27
C GLU A 23 0.41 -6.97 -22.93
N ILE A 24 -0.02 -6.20 -21.93
CA ILE A 24 0.71 -5.05 -21.42
C ILE A 24 1.35 -5.45 -20.09
N LEU A 25 2.65 -5.22 -19.95
CA LEU A 25 3.37 -5.38 -18.69
C LEU A 25 3.53 -4.03 -18.01
N LEU A 26 3.12 -3.96 -16.76
CA LEU A 26 3.21 -2.76 -15.94
C LEU A 26 3.96 -3.05 -14.64
N PRO A 27 4.67 -2.06 -14.09
CA PRO A 27 5.23 -2.20 -12.77
C PRO A 27 4.10 -2.13 -11.73
N GLY A 28 4.12 -3.08 -10.81
CA GLY A 28 3.06 -3.27 -9.83
C GLY A 28 3.56 -3.31 -8.40
N GLY A 29 2.63 -3.64 -7.51
CA GLY A 29 2.90 -3.88 -6.10
C GLY A 29 2.78 -2.63 -5.25
N ALA A 30 1.91 -2.74 -4.24
CA ALA A 30 1.57 -1.65 -3.33
C ALA A 30 2.79 -1.04 -2.63
N ALA A 31 3.83 -1.83 -2.33
CA ALA A 31 5.02 -1.29 -1.67
C ALA A 31 5.73 -0.23 -2.51
N ALA A 32 5.87 -0.47 -3.82
CA ALA A 32 6.46 0.53 -4.71
C ALA A 32 5.48 1.68 -5.01
N ALA A 33 4.18 1.43 -5.09
CA ALA A 33 3.17 2.48 -5.24
C ALA A 33 3.19 3.49 -4.06
N VAL A 34 3.18 3.00 -2.81
CA VAL A 34 3.32 3.82 -1.61
C VAL A 34 4.67 4.53 -1.58
N ALA A 35 5.77 3.81 -1.84
CA ALA A 35 7.12 4.37 -1.74
C ALA A 35 7.36 5.50 -2.75
N THR A 36 6.98 5.29 -4.02
CA THR A 36 7.13 6.30 -5.07
C THR A 36 6.25 7.52 -4.80
N SER A 37 5.01 7.33 -4.33
CA SER A 37 4.14 8.43 -3.95
C SER A 37 4.71 9.25 -2.78
N ALA A 38 5.21 8.58 -1.75
CA ALA A 38 5.82 9.24 -0.59
C ALA A 38 7.09 10.04 -0.96
N ALA A 39 7.92 9.49 -1.85
CA ALA A 39 9.14 10.16 -2.30
C ALA A 39 8.83 11.41 -3.13
N LEU A 40 7.84 11.34 -4.03
CA LEU A 40 7.39 12.51 -4.80
C LEU A 40 6.67 13.55 -3.93
N ALA A 41 6.08 13.13 -2.81
CA ALA A 41 5.62 14.02 -1.74
C ALA A 41 6.77 14.54 -0.83
N GLY A 42 8.02 14.27 -1.20
CA GLY A 42 9.23 14.86 -0.62
C GLY A 42 9.81 14.10 0.58
N ALA A 43 9.35 12.89 0.91
CA ALA A 43 9.94 12.07 1.97
C ALA A 43 11.23 11.37 1.51
N LYS A 44 12.17 11.17 2.44
CA LYS A 44 13.30 10.24 2.23
C LYS A 44 12.83 8.82 2.48
N VAL A 45 12.74 8.03 1.41
CA VAL A 45 12.11 6.71 1.43
C VAL A 45 13.15 5.61 1.18
N GLY A 46 13.12 4.57 2.02
CA GLY A 46 13.80 3.30 1.76
C GLY A 46 12.79 2.21 1.39
N LEU A 47 13.05 1.45 0.33
CA LEU A 47 12.22 0.30 -0.06
C LEU A 47 12.88 -1.01 0.39
N VAL A 48 12.09 -1.88 1.02
CA VAL A 48 12.49 -3.25 1.38
C VAL A 48 11.55 -4.23 0.70
N THR A 49 12.09 -5.03 -0.21
CA THR A 49 11.32 -6.00 -0.99
C THR A 49 12.21 -7.10 -1.54
N LYS A 50 11.59 -8.10 -2.17
CA LYS A 50 12.24 -9.18 -2.90
C LYS A 50 11.69 -9.19 -4.32
N VAL A 51 12.57 -9.25 -5.29
CA VAL A 51 12.24 -9.42 -6.71
C VAL A 51 13.05 -10.58 -7.30
N GLY A 52 12.53 -11.20 -8.34
CA GLY A 52 13.24 -12.24 -9.08
C GLY A 52 14.26 -11.65 -10.05
N GLU A 53 15.06 -12.51 -10.68
CA GLU A 53 16.00 -12.13 -11.73
C GLU A 53 15.30 -11.63 -13.00
N ASP A 54 14.01 -11.93 -13.14
CA ASP A 54 13.13 -11.47 -14.21
C ASP A 54 12.60 -10.04 -14.01
N PHE A 55 12.86 -9.40 -12.86
CA PHE A 55 12.46 -8.02 -12.64
C PHE A 55 13.19 -7.08 -13.60
N PRO A 56 12.48 -6.24 -14.37
CA PRO A 56 13.13 -5.36 -15.33
C PRO A 56 14.13 -4.41 -14.66
N LYS A 57 15.39 -4.45 -15.10
CA LYS A 57 16.48 -3.62 -14.56
C LYS A 57 16.19 -2.14 -14.68
N GLU A 58 15.60 -1.72 -15.80
CA GLU A 58 15.19 -0.32 -16.03
C GLU A 58 14.21 0.18 -14.95
N TRP A 59 13.28 -0.66 -14.50
CA TRP A 59 12.33 -0.28 -13.46
C TRP A 59 13.03 -0.09 -12.11
N LEU A 60 13.99 -0.96 -11.78
CA LEU A 60 14.81 -0.81 -10.57
C LEU A 60 15.70 0.45 -10.65
N GLU A 61 16.27 0.75 -11.81
CA GLU A 61 17.03 1.98 -12.05
C GLU A 61 16.16 3.22 -11.82
N LYS A 62 14.93 3.26 -12.37
CA LYS A 62 13.98 4.35 -12.16
C LYS A 62 13.58 4.52 -10.69
N LEU A 63 13.34 3.42 -9.96
CA LEU A 63 13.12 3.48 -8.51
C LEU A 63 14.31 4.10 -7.78
N SER A 64 15.54 3.72 -8.16
CA SER A 64 16.76 4.20 -7.50
C SER A 64 17.02 5.71 -7.65
N LEU A 65 16.38 6.37 -8.62
CA LEU A 65 16.48 7.81 -8.81
C LEU A 65 15.75 8.62 -7.72
N ILE A 66 14.75 8.02 -7.06
CA ILE A 66 13.90 8.71 -6.07
C ILE A 66 13.81 7.98 -4.72
N LEU A 67 14.17 6.69 -4.67
CA LEU A 67 14.15 5.87 -3.46
C LEU A 67 15.55 5.34 -3.13
N ASP A 68 15.79 5.06 -1.86
CA ASP A 68 16.89 4.20 -1.46
C ASP A 68 16.48 2.73 -1.65
N VAL A 69 17.13 2.06 -2.60
CA VAL A 69 16.82 0.68 -3.01
C VAL A 69 17.77 -0.36 -2.40
N ARG A 70 18.60 0.00 -1.41
CA ARG A 70 19.51 -0.97 -0.74
C ARG A 70 18.79 -2.12 -0.02
N GLY A 71 17.49 -1.96 0.25
CA GLY A 71 16.64 -3.01 0.80
C GLY A 71 15.97 -3.92 -0.25
N VAL A 72 16.17 -3.68 -1.55
CA VAL A 72 15.66 -4.52 -2.63
C VAL A 72 16.60 -5.70 -2.85
N GLN A 73 16.10 -6.91 -2.64
CA GLN A 73 16.85 -8.15 -2.88
C GLN A 73 16.45 -8.77 -4.21
N VAL A 74 17.43 -8.97 -5.09
CA VAL A 74 17.26 -9.75 -6.32
C VAL A 74 17.64 -11.20 -6.01
N LEU A 75 16.69 -12.12 -6.18
CA LEU A 75 16.85 -13.52 -5.83
C LEU A 75 16.68 -14.42 -7.07
N PRO A 76 17.32 -15.60 -7.12
CA PRO A 76 17.07 -16.57 -8.18
C PRO A 76 15.60 -16.99 -8.21
N GLY A 77 14.97 -16.90 -9.38
CA GLY A 77 13.54 -17.20 -9.57
C GLY A 77 12.74 -16.02 -10.12
N ARG A 78 11.42 -16.15 -10.06
CA ARG A 78 10.47 -15.17 -10.61
C ARG A 78 10.03 -14.13 -9.56
N THR A 79 9.84 -12.91 -10.00
CA THR A 79 9.14 -11.85 -9.25
C THR A 79 7.68 -12.26 -9.03
N ILE A 80 6.93 -11.54 -8.20
CA ILE A 80 5.48 -11.70 -8.21
C ILE A 80 4.95 -11.31 -9.59
N HIS A 81 4.09 -12.14 -10.16
CA HIS A 81 3.28 -11.80 -11.33
C HIS A 81 1.81 -11.77 -10.96
N ILE A 82 1.16 -10.64 -11.21
CA ILE A 82 -0.29 -10.50 -11.06
C ILE A 82 -0.88 -10.41 -12.45
N TYR A 83 -1.86 -11.25 -12.76
CA TYR A 83 -2.53 -11.22 -14.05
C TYR A 83 -3.90 -10.60 -13.89
N MET A 84 -4.25 -9.66 -14.75
CA MET A 84 -5.57 -9.08 -14.89
C MET A 84 -6.08 -9.45 -16.28
N ILE A 85 -6.84 -10.55 -16.33
CA ILE A 85 -7.32 -11.15 -17.56
C ILE A 85 -8.78 -10.74 -17.74
N TYR A 86 -9.02 -9.80 -18.64
CA TYR A 86 -10.35 -9.32 -18.99
C TYR A 86 -10.95 -10.21 -20.08
N HIS A 87 -12.18 -10.64 -19.88
CA HIS A 87 -12.95 -11.45 -20.83
C HIS A 87 -13.96 -10.61 -21.60
N GLU A 88 -14.45 -11.12 -22.73
CA GLU A 88 -15.42 -10.40 -23.58
C GLU A 88 -16.75 -10.10 -22.86
N ASP A 89 -17.11 -10.94 -21.88
CA ASP A 89 -18.30 -10.77 -21.04
C ASP A 89 -18.12 -9.75 -19.91
N GLY A 90 -16.94 -9.13 -19.80
CA GLY A 90 -16.59 -8.15 -18.78
C GLY A 90 -16.13 -8.75 -17.46
N SER A 91 -16.10 -10.08 -17.32
CA SER A 91 -15.50 -10.74 -16.17
C SER A 91 -13.97 -10.59 -16.17
N VAL A 92 -13.37 -10.68 -14.98
CA VAL A 92 -11.92 -10.52 -14.79
C VAL A 92 -11.39 -11.64 -13.92
N ASP A 93 -10.46 -12.41 -14.45
CA ASP A 93 -9.67 -13.37 -13.66
C ASP A 93 -8.38 -12.71 -13.17
N ALA A 94 -8.06 -12.92 -11.89
CA ALA A 94 -6.93 -12.29 -11.23
C ALA A 94 -5.95 -13.28 -10.55
N PRO A 95 -5.35 -14.25 -11.27
CA PRO A 95 -4.40 -15.17 -10.65
C PRO A 95 -3.10 -14.45 -10.25
N VAL A 96 -2.48 -14.93 -9.17
CA VAL A 96 -1.24 -14.37 -8.62
C VAL A 96 -0.19 -15.48 -8.51
N ASP A 97 0.95 -15.31 -9.18
CA ASP A 97 2.16 -16.09 -8.94
C ASP A 97 3.00 -15.35 -7.90
N MET A 98 3.15 -15.94 -6.71
CA MET A 98 3.85 -15.31 -5.59
C MET A 98 5.37 -15.27 -5.75
N GLY A 99 5.95 -16.06 -6.67
CA GLY A 99 7.39 -16.07 -6.94
C GLY A 99 8.27 -16.10 -5.68
N VAL A 100 9.34 -15.31 -5.68
CA VAL A 100 10.30 -15.19 -4.57
C VAL A 100 9.76 -14.48 -3.31
N ALA A 101 8.54 -13.94 -3.36
CA ALA A 101 8.00 -13.08 -2.31
C ALA A 101 7.25 -13.83 -1.18
N GLN A 102 7.14 -15.16 -1.25
CA GLN A 102 6.38 -15.97 -0.28
C GLN A 102 6.76 -15.72 1.20
N ALA A 103 8.02 -15.37 1.47
CA ALA A 103 8.55 -15.13 2.83
C ALA A 103 8.95 -13.66 3.05
N MET A 104 8.00 -12.72 2.85
CA MET A 104 8.26 -11.28 2.94
C MET A 104 8.50 -10.80 4.38
N GLY A 105 7.84 -11.40 5.38
CA GLY A 105 8.02 -11.05 6.78
C GLY A 105 9.42 -11.33 7.31
N GLU A 106 10.21 -12.14 6.59
CA GLU A 106 11.57 -12.53 6.92
C GLU A 106 12.63 -11.78 6.10
N THR A 107 12.21 -10.88 5.20
CA THR A 107 13.11 -10.10 4.34
C THR A 107 14.11 -9.27 5.17
N PRO A 108 15.42 -9.42 4.95
CA PRO A 108 16.44 -8.58 5.60
C PRO A 108 16.14 -7.08 5.43
N ILE A 109 16.20 -6.33 6.55
CA ILE A 109 16.06 -4.88 6.57
C ILE A 109 17.46 -4.30 6.79
N PRO A 110 17.96 -3.41 5.92
CA PRO A 110 19.24 -2.75 6.15
C PRO A 110 19.30 -2.07 7.53
N GLU A 111 20.42 -2.19 8.25
CA GLU A 111 20.54 -1.65 9.61
C GLU A 111 20.26 -0.14 9.68
N GLU A 112 20.66 0.60 8.65
CA GLU A 112 20.39 2.04 8.54
C GLU A 112 18.88 2.35 8.44
N TYR A 113 18.08 1.43 7.87
CA TYR A 113 16.64 1.60 7.75
C TYR A 113 15.94 1.43 9.10
N LEU A 114 16.50 0.64 10.02
CA LEU A 114 15.97 0.46 11.38
C LEU A 114 15.92 1.76 12.20
N LYS A 115 16.62 2.81 11.74
CA LYS A 115 16.63 4.16 12.32
C LYS A 115 15.52 5.06 11.75
N ALA A 116 14.69 4.59 10.82
CA ALA A 116 13.63 5.40 10.19
C ALA A 116 12.65 6.02 11.21
N LYS A 117 11.95 7.08 10.80
CA LYS A 117 10.92 7.71 11.66
C LYS A 117 9.62 6.91 11.68
N LEU A 118 9.30 6.23 10.58
CA LEU A 118 8.09 5.44 10.41
C LEU A 118 8.37 4.26 9.46
N PHE A 119 7.72 3.13 9.72
CA PHE A 119 7.66 1.99 8.81
C PHE A 119 6.25 1.85 8.26
N HIS A 120 6.13 1.55 6.98
CA HIS A 120 4.88 1.16 6.37
C HIS A 120 5.01 -0.27 5.86
N ILE A 121 4.11 -1.15 6.27
CA ILE A 121 4.04 -2.51 5.76
C ILE A 121 2.84 -2.54 4.80
N ALA A 122 3.16 -2.49 3.51
CA ALA A 122 2.20 -2.62 2.41
C ALA A 122 1.50 -4.00 2.48
N PRO A 123 0.42 -4.26 1.75
CA PRO A 123 -0.39 -5.44 1.94
C PRO A 123 0.39 -6.69 1.54
N ILE A 124 0.55 -7.59 2.51
CA ILE A 124 1.14 -8.92 2.38
C ILE A 124 0.25 -9.91 3.15
N PRO A 125 0.43 -11.24 3.00
CA PRO A 125 -0.38 -12.20 3.76
C PRO A 125 -0.38 -11.86 5.27
N PRO A 126 -1.52 -11.91 5.98
CA PRO A 126 -1.62 -11.46 7.37
C PRO A 126 -0.58 -12.08 8.32
N GLU A 127 -0.24 -13.35 8.14
CA GLU A 127 0.80 -14.02 8.91
C GLU A 127 2.18 -13.37 8.69
N GLU A 128 2.52 -13.03 7.45
CA GLU A 128 3.77 -12.35 7.10
C GLU A 128 3.76 -10.89 7.58
N GLN A 129 2.60 -10.23 7.54
CA GLN A 129 2.41 -8.88 8.11
C GLN A 129 2.68 -8.88 9.61
N LEU A 130 2.15 -9.86 10.36
CA LEU A 130 2.42 -10.00 11.79
C LEU A 130 3.90 -10.30 12.08
N LYS A 131 4.57 -11.15 11.28
CA LYS A 131 6.02 -11.39 11.39
C LYS A 131 6.82 -10.10 11.21
N ALA A 132 6.50 -9.31 10.18
CA ALA A 132 7.13 -8.02 9.95
C ALA A 132 6.92 -7.03 11.10
N ILE A 133 5.69 -6.95 11.64
CA ILE A 133 5.36 -6.13 12.80
C ILE A 133 6.19 -6.54 14.02
N LYS A 134 6.29 -7.83 14.32
CA LYS A 134 7.06 -8.35 15.47
C LYS A 134 8.55 -8.02 15.36
N ARG A 135 9.12 -8.03 14.15
CA ARG A 135 10.52 -7.62 13.93
C ARG A 135 10.77 -6.13 14.12
N LEU A 136 9.72 -5.32 13.97
CA LEU A 136 9.73 -3.88 14.13
C LEU A 136 9.16 -3.45 15.49
N GLU A 137 9.18 -4.34 16.50
CA GLU A 137 8.68 -4.03 17.84
C GLU A 137 9.36 -2.77 18.42
N GLY A 138 8.55 -1.90 19.02
CA GLY A 138 8.98 -0.59 19.53
C GLY A 138 9.18 0.48 18.45
N LYS A 139 8.94 0.18 17.17
CA LYS A 139 8.93 1.19 16.08
C LYS A 139 7.51 1.71 15.85
N ARG A 140 7.41 2.87 15.22
CA ARG A 140 6.13 3.39 14.68
C ARG A 140 5.85 2.65 13.38
N ILE A 141 4.68 2.04 13.28
CA ILE A 141 4.30 1.20 12.14
C ILE A 141 2.95 1.68 11.60
N SER A 142 2.85 1.75 10.29
CA SER A 142 1.59 1.88 9.57
C SER A 142 1.37 0.67 8.67
N ILE A 143 0.12 0.34 8.42
CA ILE A 143 -0.27 -0.73 7.50
C ILE A 143 -1.46 -0.32 6.64
N ASP A 144 -1.62 -0.98 5.52
CA ASP A 144 -2.79 -0.95 4.66
C ASP A 144 -3.28 -2.40 4.43
N PHE A 145 -4.34 -2.51 3.64
CA PHE A 145 -5.00 -3.77 3.33
C PHE A 145 -5.23 -3.87 1.81
N ASN A 146 -5.63 -5.06 1.36
CA ASN A 146 -5.82 -5.32 -0.07
C ASN A 146 -6.88 -6.39 -0.28
N PRO A 147 -7.71 -6.27 -1.35
CA PRO A 147 -8.73 -7.25 -1.70
C PRO A 147 -8.24 -8.70 -1.81
N THR A 148 -6.99 -8.93 -2.22
CA THR A 148 -6.39 -10.27 -2.36
C THR A 148 -6.46 -11.10 -1.08
N TYR A 149 -6.43 -10.46 0.10
CA TYR A 149 -6.45 -11.15 1.40
C TYR A 149 -7.79 -11.02 2.14
N MET A 150 -8.86 -10.61 1.46
CA MET A 150 -10.17 -10.37 2.10
C MET A 150 -10.77 -11.60 2.79
N GLU A 151 -10.57 -12.79 2.22
CA GLU A 151 -11.05 -14.01 2.86
C GLU A 151 -10.29 -14.31 4.17
N ASP A 152 -8.99 -14.00 4.20
CA ASP A 152 -8.20 -14.09 5.42
C ASP A 152 -8.66 -13.05 6.45
N TYR A 153 -8.86 -11.80 6.04
CA TYR A 153 -9.38 -10.74 6.92
C TYR A 153 -10.71 -11.14 7.56
N LYS A 154 -11.60 -11.73 6.76
CA LYS A 154 -12.92 -12.20 7.20
C LYS A 154 -12.85 -13.37 8.17
N ARG A 155 -11.97 -14.35 7.91
CA ARG A 155 -11.89 -15.61 8.68
C ARG A 155 -10.97 -15.53 9.90
N LYS A 156 -9.91 -14.71 9.84
CA LYS A 156 -8.83 -14.66 10.83
C LYS A 156 -8.95 -13.46 11.76
N THR A 157 -10.15 -13.15 12.27
CA THR A 157 -10.41 -11.98 13.13
C THR A 157 -9.43 -11.84 14.32
N LYS A 158 -9.02 -12.95 14.96
CA LYS A 158 -8.03 -12.91 16.04
C LYS A 158 -6.67 -12.40 15.58
N LEU A 159 -6.22 -12.85 14.40
CA LEU A 159 -4.97 -12.40 13.80
C LEU A 159 -5.05 -10.92 13.42
N MET A 160 -6.16 -10.50 12.80
CA MET A 160 -6.38 -9.09 12.46
C MET A 160 -6.36 -8.20 13.70
N LYS A 161 -7.02 -8.62 14.78
CA LYS A 161 -6.98 -7.89 16.06
C LYS A 161 -5.55 -7.81 16.62
N GLU A 162 -4.77 -8.89 16.56
CA GLU A 162 -3.37 -8.86 16.99
C GLU A 162 -2.53 -7.88 16.13
N ILE A 163 -2.70 -7.90 14.82
CA ILE A 163 -2.04 -6.98 13.89
C ILE A 163 -2.40 -5.52 14.21
N VAL A 164 -3.69 -5.20 14.26
CA VAL A 164 -4.21 -3.85 14.46
C VAL A 164 -3.81 -3.28 15.83
N SER A 165 -3.71 -4.13 16.86
CA SER A 165 -3.28 -3.71 18.21
C SER A 165 -1.82 -3.25 18.32
N ARG A 166 -1.02 -3.44 17.27
CA ARG A 166 0.44 -3.20 17.28
C ARG A 166 0.88 -2.07 16.36
N VAL A 167 -0.06 -1.39 15.72
CA VAL A 167 0.24 -0.39 14.67
C VAL A 167 -0.30 0.98 15.06
N GLU A 168 0.37 2.01 14.57
CA GLU A 168 0.03 3.40 14.82
C GLU A 168 -1.04 3.91 13.86
N VAL A 169 -0.90 3.62 12.56
CA VAL A 169 -1.83 4.07 11.52
C VAL A 169 -2.29 2.90 10.67
N ILE A 170 -3.57 2.84 10.33
CA ILE A 170 -4.11 1.88 9.36
C ILE A 170 -4.85 2.56 8.23
N PHE A 171 -4.75 2.02 7.01
CA PHE A 171 -5.38 2.54 5.79
C PHE A 171 -6.30 1.53 5.09
N PRO A 172 -7.38 1.03 5.72
CA PRO A 172 -8.36 0.24 4.99
C PRO A 172 -9.17 1.13 4.03
N ASN A 173 -9.62 0.58 2.91
CA ASN A 173 -10.81 1.12 2.26
C ASN A 173 -12.07 0.72 3.05
N GLU A 174 -13.22 1.35 2.75
CA GLU A 174 -14.46 1.08 3.47
C GLU A 174 -14.83 -0.41 3.46
N ARG A 175 -14.73 -1.08 2.31
CA ARG A 175 -15.07 -2.50 2.16
C ARG A 175 -14.19 -3.39 3.03
N GLU A 176 -12.89 -3.12 3.09
CA GLU A 176 -11.93 -3.81 3.95
C GLU A 176 -12.25 -3.56 5.43
N ALA A 177 -12.50 -2.31 5.81
CA ALA A 177 -12.83 -1.95 7.18
C ALA A 177 -14.08 -2.69 7.67
N LEU A 178 -15.15 -2.71 6.87
CA LEU A 178 -16.39 -3.45 7.16
C LEU A 178 -16.13 -4.96 7.22
N THR A 179 -15.29 -5.51 6.34
CA THR A 179 -15.01 -6.95 6.32
C THR A 179 -14.19 -7.42 7.52
N ILE A 180 -13.17 -6.64 7.89
CA ILE A 180 -12.30 -6.93 9.04
C ILE A 180 -13.12 -6.89 10.34
N THR A 181 -13.99 -5.89 10.49
CA THR A 181 -14.71 -5.62 11.74
C THR A 181 -16.07 -6.28 11.82
N LYS A 182 -16.65 -6.65 10.67
CA LYS A 182 -18.06 -7.07 10.53
C LYS A 182 -19.07 -5.99 10.96
N ALA A 183 -18.64 -4.73 10.92
CA ALA A 183 -19.50 -3.57 11.17
C ALA A 183 -20.46 -3.31 10.00
N GLU A 184 -21.49 -2.51 10.25
CA GLU A 184 -22.45 -2.09 9.23
C GLU A 184 -22.09 -0.74 8.60
N THR A 185 -21.32 0.10 9.32
CA THR A 185 -20.92 1.44 8.86
C THR A 185 -19.41 1.69 9.01
N ALA A 186 -18.90 2.65 8.23
CA ALA A 186 -17.49 3.04 8.28
C ALA A 186 -17.12 3.61 9.67
N GLU A 187 -18.03 4.36 10.28
CA GLU A 187 -17.86 4.96 11.61
C GLU A 187 -17.77 3.89 12.70
N GLU A 188 -18.61 2.85 12.63
CA GLU A 188 -18.54 1.71 13.53
C GLU A 188 -17.25 0.92 13.33
N ALA A 189 -16.88 0.63 12.08
CA ALA A 189 -15.63 -0.04 11.74
C ALA A 189 -14.41 0.73 12.29
N ALA A 190 -14.40 2.06 12.12
CA ALA A 190 -13.32 2.92 12.60
C ALA A 190 -13.15 2.85 14.14
N LYS A 191 -14.26 2.87 14.88
CA LYS A 191 -14.24 2.71 16.35
C LYS A 191 -13.71 1.35 16.76
N ILE A 192 -14.19 0.26 16.14
CA ILE A 192 -13.74 -1.10 16.46
C ILE A 192 -12.23 -1.26 16.22
N LEU A 193 -11.72 -0.76 15.09
CA LEU A 193 -10.30 -0.84 14.76
C LEU A 193 -9.44 -0.01 15.73
N HIS A 194 -9.92 1.16 16.14
CA HIS A 194 -9.28 1.97 17.16
C HIS A 194 -9.31 1.27 18.54
N ASP A 195 -10.43 0.67 18.93
CA ASP A 195 -10.57 -0.11 20.17
C ASP A 195 -9.70 -1.38 20.17
N TRP A 196 -9.36 -1.91 19.00
CA TRP A 196 -8.37 -2.98 18.88
C TRP A 196 -6.95 -2.49 19.14
N GLY A 197 -6.67 -1.21 18.98
CA GLY A 197 -5.42 -0.57 19.40
C GLY A 197 -4.75 0.32 18.36
N ALA A 198 -5.32 0.47 17.15
CA ALA A 198 -4.79 1.42 16.18
C ALA A 198 -4.95 2.85 16.72
N LYS A 199 -3.88 3.66 16.70
CA LYS A 199 -3.96 5.04 17.20
C LYS A 199 -4.68 5.97 16.21
N LEU A 200 -4.58 5.68 14.92
CA LEU A 200 -5.18 6.46 13.85
C LEU A 200 -5.75 5.52 12.78
N VAL A 201 -7.06 5.59 12.57
CA VAL A 201 -7.76 4.83 11.53
C VAL A 201 -8.11 5.78 10.39
N VAL A 202 -7.61 5.49 9.18
CA VAL A 202 -7.82 6.32 7.98
C VAL A 202 -8.56 5.48 6.93
N ILE A 203 -9.87 5.65 6.85
CA ILE A 203 -10.73 4.89 5.92
C ILE A 203 -10.90 5.67 4.61
N THR A 204 -10.45 5.10 3.50
CA THR A 204 -10.71 5.67 2.17
C THR A 204 -12.08 5.21 1.65
N ARG A 205 -12.84 6.14 1.06
CA ARG A 205 -14.24 5.93 0.63
C ARG A 205 -14.49 6.42 -0.81
N SER A 206 -13.49 6.26 -1.68
CA SER A 206 -13.56 6.69 -3.10
C SER A 206 -14.00 8.16 -3.22
N GLU A 207 -15.04 8.47 -3.99
CA GLU A 207 -15.58 9.81 -4.20
C GLU A 207 -16.12 10.48 -2.92
N ARG A 208 -16.43 9.71 -1.87
CA ARG A 208 -16.82 10.23 -0.54
C ARG A 208 -15.60 10.68 0.30
N GLY A 209 -14.39 10.57 -0.25
CA GLY A 209 -13.17 11.04 0.37
C GLY A 209 -12.68 10.14 1.49
N VAL A 210 -12.29 10.72 2.62
CA VAL A 210 -11.59 10.03 3.70
C VAL A 210 -12.28 10.28 5.04
N LEU A 211 -12.53 9.21 5.79
CA LEU A 211 -12.98 9.24 7.17
C LEU A 211 -11.80 8.91 8.08
N ILE A 212 -11.49 9.78 9.03
CA ILE A 212 -10.42 9.57 10.00
C ILE A 212 -11.00 9.48 11.41
N TYR A 213 -10.45 8.56 12.21
CA TYR A 213 -10.76 8.41 13.61
C TYR A 213 -9.49 8.23 14.46
N ASP A 214 -9.30 9.14 15.42
CA ASP A 214 -8.23 9.13 16.44
C ASP A 214 -8.81 9.28 17.86
N GLY A 215 -10.05 8.80 18.05
CA GLY A 215 -10.91 9.12 19.18
C GLY A 215 -11.96 10.19 18.85
N THR A 216 -11.71 11.01 17.83
CA THR A 216 -12.68 11.96 17.26
C THR A 216 -12.79 11.78 15.75
N PHE A 217 -14.01 11.91 15.19
CA PHE A 217 -14.21 11.83 13.74
C PHE A 217 -13.77 13.10 13.04
N LYS A 218 -13.10 12.91 11.89
CA LYS A 218 -12.76 13.95 10.94
C LYS A 218 -13.06 13.43 9.54
N GLU A 219 -13.68 14.26 8.71
CA GLU A 219 -14.01 13.90 7.33
C GLU A 219 -13.40 14.88 6.36
N PHE A 220 -12.86 14.35 5.27
CA PHE A 220 -12.22 15.12 4.21
C PHE A 220 -12.83 14.71 2.87
N PRO A 221 -13.37 15.65 2.09
CA PRO A 221 -13.92 15.33 0.77
C PRO A 221 -12.81 14.88 -0.18
N ALA A 222 -13.15 14.02 -1.14
CA ALA A 222 -12.26 13.73 -2.26
C ALA A 222 -11.98 15.00 -3.06
N LEU A 223 -10.82 15.08 -3.70
CA LEU A 223 -10.56 16.15 -4.66
C LEU A 223 -11.37 15.89 -5.93
N PRO A 224 -11.98 16.94 -6.52
CA PRO A 224 -12.71 16.79 -7.77
C PRO A 224 -11.78 16.33 -8.90
N ILE A 225 -12.28 15.38 -9.67
CA ILE A 225 -11.68 14.87 -10.91
C ILE A 225 -12.83 14.54 -11.86
N SER A 226 -12.69 14.90 -13.14
CA SER A 226 -13.72 14.56 -14.11
C SER A 226 -13.67 13.06 -14.45
N PRO A 227 -14.80 12.36 -14.64
CA PRO A 227 -14.80 10.93 -14.99
C PRO A 227 -13.96 10.59 -16.22
N GLU A 228 -13.91 11.48 -17.21
CA GLU A 228 -13.09 11.35 -18.41
C GLU A 228 -11.58 11.49 -18.19
N GLU A 229 -11.14 12.03 -17.05
CA GLU A 229 -9.73 12.09 -16.66
C GLU A 229 -9.28 10.81 -15.94
N ILE A 230 -10.21 9.95 -15.50
CA ILE A 230 -9.89 8.70 -14.81
C ILE A 230 -9.51 7.64 -15.83
N VAL A 231 -8.23 7.27 -15.84
CA VAL A 231 -7.67 6.24 -16.71
C VAL A 231 -7.65 4.88 -16.02
N ASP A 232 -7.14 4.81 -14.79
CA ASP A 232 -7.00 3.56 -14.03
C ASP A 232 -7.09 3.87 -12.52
N PRO A 233 -8.02 3.25 -11.77
CA PRO A 233 -8.12 3.44 -10.32
C PRO A 233 -7.05 2.69 -9.51
N THR A 234 -6.27 1.83 -10.16
CA THR A 234 -5.28 0.97 -9.49
C THR A 234 -4.21 1.79 -8.78
N GLY A 235 -3.98 1.50 -7.50
CA GLY A 235 -2.97 2.20 -6.69
C GLY A 235 -3.41 3.56 -6.15
N ALA A 236 -4.67 4.01 -6.34
CA ALA A 236 -5.16 5.26 -5.75
C ALA A 236 -5.08 5.29 -4.22
N GLY A 237 -5.42 4.17 -3.56
CA GLY A 237 -5.27 4.00 -2.11
C GLY A 237 -3.81 4.02 -1.66
N ASP A 238 -2.93 3.33 -2.39
CA ASP A 238 -1.50 3.27 -2.10
C ASP A 238 -0.84 4.65 -2.29
N ALA A 239 -1.21 5.37 -3.35
CA ALA A 239 -0.75 6.72 -3.62
C ALA A 239 -1.22 7.69 -2.53
N PHE A 240 -2.48 7.57 -2.08
CA PHE A 240 -2.99 8.30 -0.92
C PHE A 240 -2.16 8.02 0.33
N ALA A 241 -1.95 6.75 0.68
CA ALA A 241 -1.18 6.35 1.85
C ALA A 241 0.25 6.89 1.78
N GLY A 242 0.92 6.80 0.63
CA GLY A 242 2.27 7.34 0.43
C GLY A 242 2.34 8.85 0.63
N GLY A 243 1.43 9.61 0.01
CA GLY A 243 1.37 11.06 0.17
C GLY A 243 1.07 11.49 1.61
N PHE A 244 0.14 10.79 2.27
CA PHE A 244 -0.18 11.00 3.67
C PHE A 244 1.03 10.74 4.58
N LEU A 245 1.69 9.59 4.40
CA LEU A 245 2.80 9.14 5.24
C LEU A 245 4.05 10.00 5.05
N ALA A 246 4.21 10.67 3.90
CA ALA A 246 5.30 11.61 3.67
C ALA A 246 5.25 12.81 4.63
N GLY A 247 4.06 13.37 4.87
CA GLY A 247 3.85 14.43 5.87
C GLY A 247 3.84 13.88 7.29
N TYR A 248 3.15 12.77 7.51
CA TYR A 248 2.97 12.18 8.84
C TYR A 248 4.30 11.73 9.48
N SER A 249 5.20 11.15 8.69
CA SER A 249 6.55 10.77 9.14
C SER A 249 7.41 11.96 9.59
N LYS A 250 7.07 13.18 9.14
CA LYS A 250 7.74 14.44 9.50
C LYS A 250 7.01 15.23 10.60
N GLY A 251 5.85 14.76 11.05
CA GLY A 251 5.04 15.43 12.07
C GLY A 251 4.24 16.62 11.55
N ALA A 252 3.90 16.63 10.26
CA ALA A 252 3.00 17.64 9.70
C ALA A 252 1.58 17.53 10.28
N PRO A 253 0.78 18.61 10.27
CA PRO A 253 -0.63 18.57 10.64
C PRO A 253 -1.41 17.53 9.82
N LEU A 254 -2.45 16.95 10.43
CA LEU A 254 -3.22 15.87 9.82
C LEU A 254 -3.90 16.32 8.53
N GLU A 255 -4.43 17.54 8.50
CA GLU A 255 -5.08 18.16 7.34
C GLU A 255 -4.11 18.27 6.16
N GLU A 256 -2.84 18.60 6.43
CA GLU A 256 -1.80 18.66 5.40
C GLU A 256 -1.46 17.26 4.87
N CYS A 257 -1.35 16.27 5.75
CA CYS A 257 -1.12 14.88 5.36
C CYS A 257 -2.26 14.38 4.45
N VAL A 258 -3.51 14.64 4.80
CA VAL A 258 -4.67 14.25 3.99
C VAL A 258 -4.68 14.96 2.64
N ARG A 259 -4.44 16.27 2.62
CA ARG A 259 -4.37 17.04 1.37
C ARG A 259 -3.32 16.47 0.42
N THR A 260 -2.10 16.23 0.91
CA THR A 260 -1.03 15.64 0.09
C THR A 260 -1.37 14.24 -0.37
N GLY A 261 -1.95 13.40 0.49
CA GLY A 261 -2.46 12.08 0.10
C GLY A 261 -3.49 12.16 -1.03
N LEU A 262 -4.50 13.02 -0.90
CA LEU A 262 -5.53 13.20 -1.91
C LEU A 262 -4.98 13.74 -3.24
N GLU A 263 -4.03 14.67 -3.20
CA GLU A 263 -3.34 15.17 -4.38
C GLU A 263 -2.62 14.03 -5.11
N ARG A 264 -1.86 13.20 -4.40
CA ARG A 264 -1.17 12.03 -4.98
C ARG A 264 -2.16 11.02 -5.56
N ALA A 265 -3.26 10.74 -4.86
CA ALA A 265 -4.32 9.86 -5.34
C ALA A 265 -4.97 10.39 -6.63
N ARG A 266 -5.25 11.69 -6.71
CA ARG A 266 -5.82 12.29 -7.92
C ARG A 266 -4.87 12.19 -9.12
N GLU A 267 -3.57 12.36 -8.92
CA GLU A 267 -2.60 12.25 -10.01
C GLU A 267 -2.45 10.80 -10.52
N ILE A 268 -2.50 9.78 -9.63
CA ILE A 268 -2.40 8.39 -10.09
C ILE A 268 -3.63 7.96 -10.90
N LEU A 269 -4.83 8.46 -10.57
CA LEU A 269 -6.05 8.17 -11.33
C LEU A 269 -5.95 8.54 -12.83
N LYS A 270 -5.07 9.47 -13.20
CA LYS A 270 -4.95 10.01 -14.55
C LYS A 270 -4.02 9.21 -15.47
N LYS A 271 -3.47 8.10 -15.00
CA LYS A 271 -2.54 7.27 -15.77
C LYS A 271 -2.73 5.80 -15.48
N MET A 272 -2.18 4.96 -16.36
CA MET A 272 -2.24 3.51 -16.23
C MET A 272 -1.14 2.99 -15.29
N GLY A 273 -1.48 2.01 -14.44
CA GLY A 273 -0.54 1.40 -13.51
C GLY A 273 -0.45 2.10 -12.14
N SER A 274 0.07 1.37 -11.16
CA SER A 274 0.02 1.77 -9.74
C SER A 274 1.17 2.66 -9.29
N TRP A 275 2.28 2.68 -10.04
CA TRP A 275 3.46 3.45 -9.64
C TRP A 275 3.28 4.93 -9.93
N SER A 276 3.72 5.77 -9.00
CA SER A 276 3.63 7.23 -9.16
C SER A 276 4.63 7.83 -10.17
N ILE A 277 5.54 7.02 -10.72
CA ILE A 277 6.49 7.39 -11.78
C ILE A 277 6.11 6.71 -13.10
N GLU A 278 6.60 7.23 -14.22
CA GLU A 278 6.52 6.54 -15.52
C GLU A 278 7.72 5.58 -15.63
N VAL A 279 7.47 4.38 -16.18
CA VAL A 279 8.50 3.39 -16.47
C VAL A 279 8.48 2.95 -17.91
#